data_AF-A0A842Y4K8-F1
#
_entry.id   AF-A0A842Y4K8-F1
#
_cell.length_a   1.000
_cell.length_b   1.000
_cell.length_c   1.000
_cell.angle_alpha   90.00
_cell.angle_beta   90.00
_cell.angle_gamma   90.00
#
_symmetry.space_group_name_H-M   'P 1'
#
loop_
_entity.id
_entity.type
_entity.pdbx_description
1 polymer ?
#
loop_
_entity_poly.entity_id
_entity_poly.type
_entity_poly.pdbx_seq_one_letter_code
_entity_poly.pdbx_strand_id
1 'polypeptide(L)'
;MPAKKKNDNTKLLIIAVAAIILIGIFWIGPNLKDIVGSSQPAPAPVRTVDYTTLELSSNFRGLADGLNMTPRGVIWAQFVNMKLASGTPIEEYASERVQSIGFYGVPLVAMYSADYSATSWIELHDIGYTNQGIQPVRSEGMSNVIAARPFIYGHTINVEKTRQLIADPSSMDSAYLDFQIVLEGIDVDNRIISAVSNAPNQYADIFYSGLSDACNGLMKHEMVYHLNSGGASLTSHYEDRASNSIANGFTSYDVTQDNNILKVTVIGILENVLNEAI
;
A
#
# COMPACT_ATOMS: atom_id res chain seq x y z
N MET A 1 -13.95 -5.23 49.23
CA MET A 1 -13.08 -5.33 48.04
C MET A 1 -13.90 -4.87 46.84
N PRO A 2 -13.66 -3.69 46.25
CA PRO A 2 -14.35 -3.28 45.02
C PRO A 2 -13.54 -3.70 43.79
N ALA A 3 -14.24 -4.26 42.81
CA ALA A 3 -13.70 -4.71 41.54
C ALA A 3 -13.22 -3.52 40.68
N LYS A 4 -12.02 -3.64 40.10
CA LYS A 4 -11.45 -2.70 39.13
C LYS A 4 -12.34 -2.66 37.87
N LYS A 5 -12.90 -1.49 37.59
CA LYS A 5 -13.61 -1.16 36.34
C LYS A 5 -12.61 -1.23 35.18
N LYS A 6 -12.79 -2.19 34.27
CA LYS A 6 -11.97 -2.35 33.06
C LYS A 6 -12.23 -1.14 32.16
N ASN A 7 -11.15 -0.47 31.75
CA ASN A 7 -11.15 0.87 31.15
C ASN A 7 -11.78 0.86 29.74
N ASP A 8 -12.87 1.63 29.54
CA ASP A 8 -13.58 1.77 28.26
C ASP A 8 -12.76 2.53 27.19
N ASN A 9 -11.62 3.12 27.57
CA ASN A 9 -10.75 3.90 26.68
C ASN A 9 -10.07 3.06 25.60
N THR A 10 -9.87 1.75 25.81
CA THR A 10 -9.25 0.86 24.81
C THR A 10 -10.16 0.63 23.60
N LYS A 11 -11.49 0.67 23.80
CA LYS A 11 -12.47 0.53 22.70
C LYS A 11 -12.55 1.77 21.82
N LEU A 12 -12.38 2.96 22.39
CA LEU A 12 -12.32 4.21 21.63
C LEU A 12 -11.03 4.30 20.79
N LEU A 13 -9.93 3.76 21.30
CA LEU A 13 -8.64 3.70 20.59
C LEU A 13 -8.74 2.87 19.29
N ILE A 14 -9.37 1.69 19.36
CA ILE A 14 -9.55 0.76 18.23
C ILE A 14 -10.50 1.34 17.16
N ILE A 15 -11.52 2.10 17.56
CA ILE A 15 -12.44 2.74 16.61
C ILE A 15 -11.77 3.90 15.86
N ALA A 16 -10.84 4.62 16.49
CA ALA A 16 -10.13 5.73 15.85
C ALA A 16 -9.06 5.28 14.84
N VAL A 17 -8.41 4.13 15.06
CA VAL A 17 -7.41 3.58 14.13
C VAL A 17 -8.08 2.94 12.90
N ALA A 18 -9.19 2.21 13.09
CA ALA A 18 -9.96 1.63 11.99
C ALA A 18 -10.64 2.68 11.07
N ALA A 19 -10.97 3.87 11.61
CA ALA A 19 -11.67 4.93 10.85
C ALA A 19 -10.77 5.68 9.85
N ILE A 20 -9.44 5.64 10.02
CA ILE A 20 -8.51 6.45 9.22
C ILE A 20 -7.94 5.65 8.03
N ILE A 21 -7.88 4.33 8.13
CA ILE A 21 -7.60 3.44 6.98
C ILE A 21 -8.73 3.52 5.94
N LEU A 22 -9.95 3.88 6.36
CA LEU A 22 -11.12 3.98 5.48
C LEU A 22 -11.07 5.13 4.45
N ILE A 23 -10.20 6.13 4.61
CA ILE A 23 -10.11 7.23 3.63
C ILE A 23 -9.43 6.77 2.34
N GLY A 24 -8.60 5.71 2.37
CA GLY A 24 -8.05 5.06 1.17
C GLY A 24 -8.84 3.85 0.65
N ILE A 25 -9.90 3.42 1.36
CA ILE A 25 -10.73 2.26 0.97
C ILE A 25 -11.90 2.66 0.05
N PHE A 26 -12.11 3.96 -0.19
CA PHE A 26 -13.32 4.41 -0.87
C PHE A 26 -13.38 4.18 -2.40
N TRP A 27 -12.41 3.49 -3.02
CA TRP A 27 -12.45 3.24 -4.48
C TRP A 27 -11.97 1.86 -4.99
N ILE A 28 -11.84 0.82 -4.16
CA ILE A 28 -11.59 -0.55 -4.66
C ILE A 28 -12.40 -1.61 -3.88
N GLY A 29 -13.45 -2.15 -4.52
CA GLY A 29 -14.05 -3.47 -4.21
C GLY A 29 -14.98 -3.56 -2.97
N PRO A 30 -15.95 -4.51 -2.97
CA PRO A 30 -17.06 -4.51 -2.02
C PRO A 30 -16.67 -4.95 -0.60
N ASN A 31 -17.52 -4.56 0.36
CA ASN A 31 -17.44 -4.94 1.78
C ASN A 31 -17.38 -6.46 1.98
N LEU A 32 -16.45 -6.92 2.84
CA LEU A 32 -16.28 -8.30 3.32
C LEU A 32 -17.54 -8.96 3.94
N LYS A 33 -18.67 -8.25 4.06
CA LYS A 33 -19.91 -8.77 4.65
C LYS A 33 -20.88 -9.42 3.66
N ASP A 34 -20.66 -9.29 2.36
CA ASP A 34 -21.60 -9.79 1.34
C ASP A 34 -21.26 -11.18 0.76
N ILE A 35 -20.22 -11.86 1.27
CA ILE A 35 -19.72 -13.15 0.73
C ILE A 35 -20.45 -14.39 1.29
N VAL A 36 -21.41 -14.23 2.21
CA VAL A 36 -22.15 -15.37 2.78
C VAL A 36 -23.58 -15.40 2.23
N GLY A 37 -23.75 -15.91 1.00
CA GLY A 37 -25.10 -16.27 0.55
C GLY A 37 -25.41 -16.31 -0.95
N SER A 38 -24.54 -16.84 -1.81
CA SER A 38 -25.02 -17.28 -3.12
C SER A 38 -24.25 -18.49 -3.63
N SER A 39 -24.96 -19.61 -3.82
CA SER A 39 -24.44 -20.80 -4.50
C SER A 39 -24.25 -20.50 -5.98
N GLN A 40 -23.03 -20.11 -6.37
CA GLN A 40 -22.62 -19.99 -7.77
C GLN A 40 -22.11 -21.33 -8.30
N PRO A 41 -22.23 -21.62 -9.61
CA PRO A 41 -21.65 -22.80 -10.22
C PRO A 41 -20.15 -22.83 -10.01
N ALA A 42 -19.56 -24.04 -9.93
CA ALA A 42 -18.14 -24.24 -9.69
C ALA A 42 -17.28 -23.30 -10.57
N PRO A 43 -16.37 -22.51 -9.99
CA PRO A 43 -15.53 -21.60 -10.75
C PRO A 43 -14.67 -22.40 -11.73
N ALA A 44 -14.60 -21.93 -12.97
CA ALA A 44 -13.58 -22.38 -13.91
C ALA A 44 -12.20 -22.28 -13.23
N PRO A 45 -11.23 -23.16 -13.55
CA PRO A 45 -9.90 -23.09 -12.95
C PRO A 45 -9.37 -21.67 -13.14
N VAL A 46 -9.11 -20.98 -12.03
CA VAL A 46 -8.49 -19.67 -12.01
C VAL A 46 -7.19 -19.83 -12.79
N ARG A 47 -7.09 -19.15 -13.94
CA ARG A 47 -5.80 -19.06 -14.63
C ARG A 47 -4.88 -18.29 -13.70
N THR A 48 -4.05 -19.01 -12.95
CA THR A 48 -2.94 -18.43 -12.22
C THR A 48 -2.07 -17.73 -13.26
N VAL A 49 -2.00 -16.40 -13.17
CA VAL A 49 -1.14 -15.61 -14.04
C VAL A 49 0.31 -15.92 -13.64
N ASP A 50 1.11 -16.37 -14.60
CA ASP A 50 2.53 -16.61 -14.34
C ASP A 50 3.32 -15.30 -14.46
N TYR A 51 3.45 -14.59 -13.33
CA TYR A 51 4.22 -13.35 -13.24
C TYR A 51 5.73 -13.57 -13.31
N THR A 52 6.24 -14.81 -13.19
CA THR A 52 7.68 -15.09 -13.15
C THR A 52 8.37 -14.75 -14.46
N THR A 53 7.63 -14.83 -15.57
CA THR A 53 8.07 -14.49 -16.92
C THR A 53 8.10 -12.99 -17.22
N LEU A 54 7.53 -12.15 -16.34
CA LEU A 54 7.42 -10.71 -16.54
C LEU A 54 8.51 -9.99 -15.74
N GLU A 55 9.19 -9.03 -16.35
CA GLU A 55 10.17 -8.18 -15.68
C GLU A 55 9.63 -6.79 -15.45
N LEU A 56 9.79 -6.25 -14.24
CA LEU A 56 9.50 -4.85 -13.96
C LEU A 56 10.53 -3.95 -14.61
N SER A 57 10.10 -2.75 -14.98
CA SER A 57 11.04 -1.72 -15.41
C SER A 57 12.03 -1.40 -14.29
N SER A 58 13.30 -1.21 -14.63
CA SER A 58 14.36 -0.96 -13.65
C SER A 58 14.19 0.34 -12.87
N ASN A 59 13.40 1.28 -13.41
CA ASN A 59 13.05 2.56 -12.81
C ASN A 59 11.68 2.55 -12.11
N PHE A 60 10.98 1.41 -12.00
CA PHE A 60 9.65 1.34 -11.40
C PHE A 60 9.47 0.03 -10.63
N ARG A 61 10.14 -0.06 -9.47
CA ARG A 61 10.26 -1.27 -8.66
C ARG A 61 9.60 -1.15 -7.28
N GLY A 62 9.32 0.07 -6.84
CA GLY A 62 8.73 0.32 -5.53
C GLY A 62 7.98 1.64 -5.42
N LEU A 63 7.44 1.89 -4.24
CA LEU A 63 6.72 3.12 -3.91
C LEU A 63 7.59 4.37 -4.07
N ALA A 64 8.87 4.29 -3.70
CA ALA A 64 9.80 5.40 -3.85
C ALA A 64 9.97 5.83 -5.31
N ASP A 65 10.04 4.87 -6.24
CA ASP A 65 10.11 5.17 -7.68
C ASP A 65 8.84 5.87 -8.17
N GLY A 66 7.67 5.34 -7.80
CA GLY A 66 6.38 5.96 -8.15
C GLY A 66 6.25 7.39 -7.60
N LEU A 67 6.68 7.62 -6.35
CA LEU A 67 6.73 8.94 -5.73
C LEU A 67 7.72 9.88 -6.43
N ASN A 68 8.87 9.38 -6.90
CA ASN A 68 9.85 10.15 -7.66
C ASN A 68 9.32 10.57 -9.05
N MET A 69 8.42 9.77 -9.64
CA MET A 69 7.76 10.07 -10.91
C MET A 69 6.51 10.94 -10.75
N THR A 70 6.05 11.19 -9.53
CA THR A 70 4.80 11.88 -9.24
C THR A 70 5.08 13.28 -8.67
N PRO A 71 4.43 14.35 -9.18
CA PRO A 71 4.54 15.69 -8.60
C PRO A 71 4.14 15.75 -7.12
N ARG A 72 4.71 16.71 -6.36
CA ARG A 72 4.31 17.00 -4.97
C ARG A 72 2.81 17.24 -4.78
N GLY A 73 2.37 17.11 -3.52
CA GLY A 73 0.99 17.36 -3.11
C GLY A 73 0.12 16.11 -3.03
N VAL A 74 0.75 14.94 -3.16
CA VAL A 74 0.13 13.64 -2.88
C VAL A 74 -0.19 13.54 -1.39
N ILE A 75 -1.40 13.08 -1.07
CA ILE A 75 -1.86 12.87 0.30
C ILE A 75 -1.78 11.40 0.74
N TRP A 76 -1.85 10.51 -0.24
CA TRP A 76 -1.77 9.07 -0.07
C TRP A 76 -1.20 8.44 -1.33
N ALA A 77 -0.33 7.45 -1.19
CA ALA A 77 0.12 6.65 -2.31
C ALA A 77 0.29 5.20 -1.90
N GLN A 78 0.12 4.30 -2.87
CA GLN A 78 0.34 2.87 -2.72
C GLN A 78 1.08 2.32 -3.93
N PHE A 79 1.90 1.32 -3.69
CA PHE A 79 2.54 0.49 -4.69
C PHE A 79 2.23 -0.98 -4.42
N VAL A 80 1.93 -1.73 -5.49
CA VAL A 80 1.69 -3.17 -5.46
C VAL A 80 2.56 -3.85 -6.50
N ASN A 81 3.27 -4.90 -6.08
CA ASN A 81 4.15 -5.71 -6.91
C ASN A 81 3.60 -7.14 -7.01
N MET A 82 2.85 -7.42 -8.08
CA MET A 82 2.25 -8.74 -8.30
C MET A 82 3.29 -9.82 -8.57
N LYS A 83 4.46 -9.45 -9.11
CA LYS A 83 5.57 -10.40 -9.29
C LYS A 83 6.08 -10.93 -7.96
N LEU A 84 6.25 -10.06 -6.97
CA LEU A 84 6.66 -10.48 -5.62
C LEU A 84 5.50 -11.13 -4.84
N ALA A 85 4.26 -10.78 -5.16
CA ALA A 85 3.08 -11.39 -4.52
C ALA A 85 2.88 -12.85 -4.93
N SER A 86 3.26 -13.22 -6.16
CA SER A 86 2.98 -14.54 -6.74
C SER A 86 3.55 -15.69 -5.89
N GLY A 87 2.68 -16.64 -5.54
CA GLY A 87 3.03 -17.80 -4.72
C GLY A 87 3.15 -17.52 -3.22
N THR A 88 2.92 -16.27 -2.78
CA THR A 88 2.95 -15.89 -1.36
C THR A 88 1.53 -15.90 -0.78
N PRO A 89 1.37 -15.97 0.56
CA PRO A 89 0.05 -15.91 1.18
C PRO A 89 -0.76 -14.65 0.84
N ILE A 90 -0.09 -13.53 0.49
CA ILE A 90 -0.75 -12.23 0.24
C ILE A 90 -1.20 -12.05 -1.22
N GLU A 91 -0.99 -13.03 -2.11
CA GLU A 91 -1.27 -12.89 -3.55
C GLU A 91 -2.69 -12.41 -3.86
N GLU A 92 -3.70 -13.03 -3.24
CA GLU A 92 -5.11 -12.66 -3.45
C GLU A 92 -5.39 -11.23 -2.99
N TYR A 93 -4.95 -10.87 -1.78
CA TYR A 93 -5.09 -9.52 -1.24
C TYR A 93 -4.35 -8.45 -2.07
N ALA A 94 -3.20 -8.78 -2.66
CA ALA A 94 -2.49 -7.91 -3.58
C ALA A 94 -3.25 -7.75 -4.91
N SER A 95 -3.82 -8.84 -5.43
CA SER A 95 -4.55 -8.84 -6.70
C SER A 95 -5.81 -7.97 -6.70
N GLU A 96 -6.43 -7.80 -5.53
CA GLU A 96 -7.57 -6.91 -5.33
C GLU A 96 -7.20 -5.42 -5.39
N ARG A 97 -5.91 -5.06 -5.31
CA ARG A 97 -5.43 -3.67 -5.28
C ARG A 97 -4.87 -3.18 -6.61
N VAL A 98 -4.91 -4.02 -7.64
CA VAL A 98 -4.48 -3.66 -8.99
C VAL A 98 -5.67 -3.63 -9.94
N GLN A 99 -5.55 -2.88 -11.05
CA GLN A 99 -6.57 -2.91 -12.10
C GLN A 99 -6.76 -4.33 -12.63
N SER A 100 -8.02 -4.68 -12.89
CA SER A 100 -8.35 -5.99 -13.46
C SER A 100 -7.71 -6.17 -14.84
N ILE A 101 -7.52 -7.43 -15.26
CA ILE A 101 -7.03 -7.80 -16.60
C ILE A 101 -7.86 -7.11 -17.70
N GLY A 102 -9.15 -6.87 -17.47
CA GLY A 102 -10.03 -6.19 -18.42
C GLY A 102 -9.62 -4.76 -18.77
N PHE A 103 -8.80 -4.10 -17.96
CA PHE A 103 -8.38 -2.71 -18.20
C PHE A 103 -7.46 -2.58 -19.43
N TYR A 104 -6.53 -3.53 -19.61
CA TYR A 104 -5.59 -3.54 -20.73
C TYR A 104 -5.72 -4.78 -21.64
N GLY A 105 -6.51 -5.77 -21.22
CA GLY A 105 -6.52 -7.12 -21.81
C GLY A 105 -5.36 -8.02 -21.34
N VAL A 106 -4.48 -7.50 -20.48
CA VAL A 106 -3.29 -8.17 -19.93
C VAL A 106 -3.16 -7.89 -18.42
N PRO A 107 -2.53 -8.79 -17.65
CA PRO A 107 -2.30 -8.57 -16.23
C PRO A 107 -1.28 -7.45 -15.97
N LEU A 108 -1.44 -6.77 -14.82
CA LEU A 108 -0.44 -5.83 -14.30
C LEU A 108 0.61 -6.56 -13.46
N VAL A 109 1.88 -6.27 -13.69
CA VAL A 109 3.02 -6.75 -12.90
C VAL A 109 3.25 -5.86 -11.69
N ALA A 110 3.08 -4.55 -11.86
CA ALA A 110 3.04 -3.60 -10.78
C ALA A 110 2.10 -2.45 -11.06
N MET A 111 1.61 -1.85 -9.98
CA MET A 111 0.78 -0.66 -10.01
C MET A 111 1.20 0.28 -8.88
N TYR A 112 1.31 1.55 -9.22
CA TYR A 112 1.36 2.64 -8.26
C TYR A 112 0.09 3.46 -8.41
N SER A 113 -0.50 3.88 -7.29
CA SER A 113 -1.61 4.83 -7.25
C SER A 113 -1.29 5.93 -6.27
N ALA A 114 -1.62 7.17 -6.62
CA ALA A 114 -1.44 8.33 -5.75
C ALA A 114 -2.61 9.30 -5.86
N ASP A 115 -3.12 9.66 -4.69
CA ASP A 115 -4.21 10.59 -4.50
C ASP A 115 -3.67 11.95 -4.10
N TYR A 116 -4.19 13.00 -4.72
CA TYR A 116 -4.02 14.40 -4.31
C TYR A 116 -5.23 14.89 -3.49
N SER A 117 -6.39 14.24 -3.68
CA SER A 117 -7.63 14.45 -2.94
C SER A 117 -8.58 13.29 -3.23
N ALA A 118 -9.74 13.25 -2.56
CA ALA A 118 -10.77 12.23 -2.80
C ALA A 118 -11.27 12.14 -4.26
N THR A 119 -11.01 13.14 -5.10
CA THR A 119 -11.47 13.18 -6.50
C THR A 119 -10.35 13.50 -7.49
N SER A 120 -9.08 13.39 -7.10
CA SER A 120 -7.94 13.70 -7.98
C SER A 120 -6.80 12.74 -7.70
N TRP A 121 -6.45 11.95 -8.70
CA TRP A 121 -5.48 10.87 -8.57
C TRP A 121 -4.70 10.62 -9.87
N ILE A 122 -3.63 9.83 -9.74
CA ILE A 122 -2.80 9.30 -10.83
C ILE A 122 -2.41 7.85 -10.53
N GLU A 123 -2.35 7.02 -11.56
CA GLU A 123 -1.82 5.66 -11.50
C GLU A 123 -0.68 5.49 -12.51
N LEU A 124 0.31 4.68 -12.12
CA LEU A 124 1.37 4.19 -12.99
C LEU A 124 1.24 2.67 -13.08
N HIS A 125 1.15 2.15 -14.30
CA HIS A 125 0.91 0.73 -14.57
C HIS A 125 2.09 0.12 -15.32
N ASP A 126 2.60 -1.01 -14.82
CA ASP A 126 3.56 -1.83 -15.56
C ASP A 126 2.93 -3.18 -15.88
N ILE A 127 2.79 -3.48 -17.18
CA ILE A 127 2.24 -4.73 -17.71
C ILE A 127 3.33 -5.75 -18.06
N GLY A 128 4.60 -5.44 -17.81
CA GLY A 128 5.72 -6.25 -18.27
C GLY A 128 6.01 -6.08 -19.76
N TYR A 129 7.08 -6.73 -20.25
CA TYR A 129 7.33 -6.83 -21.69
C TYR A 129 6.36 -7.86 -22.31
N THR A 130 5.47 -7.40 -23.20
CA THR A 130 4.53 -8.26 -23.91
C THR A 130 4.42 -7.87 -25.39
N ASN A 131 4.23 -8.88 -26.26
CA ASN A 131 3.98 -8.68 -27.69
C ASN A 131 2.46 -8.57 -28.00
N GLN A 132 1.61 -8.60 -26.97
CA GLN A 132 0.16 -8.51 -27.12
C GLN A 132 -0.26 -7.06 -27.40
N GLY A 133 -1.25 -6.87 -28.29
CA GLY A 133 -1.84 -5.57 -28.52
C GLY A 133 -2.62 -5.11 -27.29
N ILE A 134 -2.37 -3.88 -26.84
CA ILE A 134 -2.97 -3.32 -25.63
C ILE A 134 -4.09 -2.36 -26.03
N GLN A 135 -5.25 -2.49 -25.38
CA GLN A 135 -6.39 -1.61 -25.58
C GLN A 135 -6.82 -1.04 -24.22
N PRO A 136 -6.33 0.15 -23.82
CA PRO A 136 -6.71 0.72 -22.54
C PRO A 136 -8.18 1.13 -22.52
N VAL A 137 -8.86 0.86 -21.41
CA VAL A 137 -10.16 1.47 -21.11
C VAL A 137 -9.98 2.98 -20.98
N ARG A 138 -10.90 3.75 -21.57
CA ARG A 138 -10.93 5.22 -21.49
C ARG A 138 -12.17 5.67 -20.75
N SER A 139 -11.99 6.58 -19.81
CA SER A 139 -13.05 7.23 -19.06
C SER A 139 -13.07 8.73 -19.37
N GLU A 140 -14.25 9.34 -19.33
CA GLU A 140 -14.39 10.78 -19.52
C GLU A 140 -13.60 11.56 -18.45
N GLY A 141 -12.89 12.62 -18.85
CA GLY A 141 -12.04 13.40 -17.94
C GLY A 141 -10.68 12.77 -17.59
N MET A 142 -10.42 11.54 -18.04
CA MET A 142 -9.20 10.80 -17.79
C MET A 142 -8.32 10.73 -19.04
N SER A 143 -7.00 10.68 -18.83
CA SER A 143 -6.00 10.49 -19.88
C SER A 143 -5.19 9.22 -19.65
N ASN A 144 -4.73 8.58 -20.73
CA ASN A 144 -3.82 7.45 -20.68
C ASN A 144 -2.63 7.66 -21.63
N VAL A 145 -1.41 7.51 -21.12
CA VAL A 145 -0.17 7.54 -21.89
C VAL A 145 0.46 6.14 -21.90
N ILE A 146 0.21 5.39 -22.97
CA ILE A 146 0.72 4.02 -23.17
C ILE A 146 2.05 3.95 -23.95
N ALA A 147 2.59 5.10 -24.35
CA ALA A 147 3.89 5.17 -25.03
C ALA A 147 5.07 5.30 -24.05
N ALA A 148 4.80 5.40 -22.74
CA ALA A 148 5.79 5.46 -21.68
C ALA A 148 5.91 4.09 -20.98
N ARG A 149 6.92 3.89 -20.15
CA ARG A 149 6.94 2.80 -19.18
C ARG A 149 7.47 3.33 -17.85
N PRO A 150 6.68 3.29 -16.75
CA PRO A 150 5.31 2.75 -16.67
C PRO A 150 4.29 3.53 -17.52
N PHE A 151 3.15 2.90 -17.86
CA PHE A 151 2.00 3.59 -18.44
C PHE A 151 1.41 4.54 -17.41
N ILE A 152 0.88 5.67 -17.86
CA ILE A 152 0.35 6.71 -16.98
C ILE A 152 -1.16 6.79 -17.22
N TYR A 153 -1.98 6.63 -16.18
CA TYR A 153 -3.43 6.76 -16.25
C TYR A 153 -3.95 7.63 -15.11
N GLY A 154 -4.86 8.56 -15.38
CA GLY A 154 -5.40 9.41 -14.31
C GLY A 154 -6.09 10.66 -14.84
N HIS A 155 -6.31 11.62 -13.95
CA HIS A 155 -6.85 12.92 -14.34
C HIS A 155 -5.86 13.65 -15.24
N THR A 156 -6.36 14.23 -16.34
CA THR A 156 -5.53 14.82 -17.41
C THR A 156 -4.42 15.77 -16.90
N ILE A 157 -4.73 16.61 -15.92
CA ILE A 157 -3.74 17.54 -15.34
C ILE A 157 -2.61 16.82 -14.59
N ASN A 158 -2.93 15.74 -13.88
CA ASN A 158 -1.93 14.96 -13.15
C ASN A 158 -1.10 14.14 -14.14
N VAL A 159 -1.74 13.54 -15.15
CA VAL A 159 -1.07 12.79 -16.22
C VAL A 159 -0.02 13.65 -16.93
N GLU A 160 -0.36 14.90 -17.26
CA GLU A 160 0.58 15.78 -17.95
C GLU A 160 1.77 16.17 -17.06
N LYS A 161 1.53 16.50 -15.79
CA LYS A 161 2.62 16.83 -14.85
C LYS A 161 3.53 15.63 -14.58
N THR A 162 2.95 14.45 -14.37
CA THR A 162 3.69 13.18 -14.22
C THR A 162 4.52 12.89 -15.46
N ARG A 163 3.94 13.04 -16.66
CA ARG A 163 4.67 12.87 -17.93
C ARG A 163 5.84 13.86 -18.06
N GLN A 164 5.63 15.12 -17.69
CA GLN A 164 6.67 16.15 -17.68
C GLN A 164 7.80 15.79 -16.70
N LEU A 165 7.46 15.38 -15.48
CA LEU A 165 8.43 15.02 -14.45
C LEU A 165 9.24 13.76 -14.84
N ILE A 166 8.61 12.75 -15.43
CA ILE A 166 9.30 11.56 -15.95
C ILE A 166 10.29 11.93 -17.07
N ALA A 167 9.88 12.84 -17.97
CA ALA A 167 10.73 13.26 -19.09
C ALA A 167 11.89 14.17 -18.65
N ASP A 168 11.66 14.99 -17.63
CA ASP A 168 12.63 15.90 -17.04
C ASP A 168 12.46 15.93 -15.51
N PRO A 169 13.25 15.14 -14.76
CA PRO A 169 13.20 15.11 -13.29
C PRO A 169 13.54 16.45 -12.62
N SER A 170 14.10 17.42 -13.36
CA SER A 170 14.39 18.76 -12.84
C SER A 170 13.25 19.76 -13.06
N SER A 171 12.20 19.37 -13.79
CA SER A 171 11.09 20.26 -14.15
C SER A 171 10.21 20.67 -12.97
N MET A 172 10.14 19.84 -11.93
CA MET A 172 9.39 20.10 -10.70
C MET A 172 9.85 19.15 -9.58
N ASP A 173 9.50 19.49 -8.34
CA ASP A 173 9.74 18.60 -7.20
C ASP A 173 8.81 17.38 -7.23
N SER A 174 9.35 16.24 -6.79
CA SER A 174 8.61 14.98 -6.66
C SER A 174 7.94 14.82 -5.29
N ALA A 175 6.87 14.01 -5.25
CA ALA A 175 6.16 13.64 -4.04
C ALA A 175 7.03 12.87 -3.05
N TYR A 176 8.14 12.27 -3.49
CA TYR A 176 9.08 11.58 -2.60
C TYR A 176 9.54 12.50 -1.45
N LEU A 177 9.77 13.78 -1.72
CA LEU A 177 10.16 14.77 -0.71
C LEU A 177 9.10 15.02 0.36
N ASP A 178 7.82 14.74 0.08
CA ASP A 178 6.73 14.84 1.07
C ASP A 178 6.77 13.67 2.07
N PHE A 179 7.38 12.54 1.71
CA PHE A 179 7.39 11.30 2.50
C PHE A 179 8.78 10.83 2.92
N GLN A 180 9.83 11.52 2.49
CA GLN A 180 11.23 11.15 2.70
C GLN A 180 11.51 10.74 4.15
N ILE A 181 10.98 11.48 5.13
CA ILE A 181 11.21 11.23 6.55
C ILE A 181 10.76 9.84 7.05
N VAL A 182 9.75 9.22 6.42
CA VAL A 182 9.30 7.85 6.76
C VAL A 182 9.81 6.78 5.80
N LEU A 183 10.46 7.20 4.70
CA LEU A 183 11.04 6.31 3.69
C LEU A 183 12.57 6.15 3.83
N GLU A 184 13.23 7.05 4.56
CA GLU A 184 14.64 6.92 4.87
C GLU A 184 14.89 5.72 5.81
N GLY A 185 15.85 4.86 5.44
CA GLY A 185 16.25 3.71 6.26
C GLY A 185 15.33 2.49 6.18
N ILE A 186 14.40 2.45 5.22
CA ILE A 186 13.61 1.26 4.90
C ILE A 186 14.00 0.67 3.53
N ASP A 187 13.96 -0.65 3.41
CA ASP A 187 14.07 -1.32 2.11
C ASP A 187 12.74 -1.19 1.37
N VAL A 188 12.68 -0.31 0.37
CA VAL A 188 11.48 -0.02 -0.42
C VAL A 188 11.31 -0.91 -1.65
N ASP A 189 12.37 -1.60 -2.08
CA ASP A 189 12.40 -2.31 -3.37
C ASP A 189 11.88 -3.75 -3.29
N ASN A 190 11.89 -4.34 -2.09
CA ASN A 190 11.41 -5.70 -1.83
C ASN A 190 10.01 -5.74 -1.20
N ARG A 191 9.16 -4.76 -1.52
CA ARG A 191 7.79 -4.68 -0.99
C ARG A 191 6.78 -5.21 -1.98
N ILE A 192 5.93 -6.12 -1.50
CA ILE A 192 4.78 -6.63 -2.25
C ILE A 192 3.68 -5.57 -2.27
N ILE A 193 3.39 -4.98 -1.11
CA ILE A 193 2.47 -3.85 -0.97
C ILE A 193 3.18 -2.82 -0.11
N SER A 194 3.15 -1.56 -0.52
CA SER A 194 3.60 -0.47 0.34
C SER A 194 2.73 0.75 0.15
N ALA A 195 2.57 1.54 1.21
CA ALA A 195 1.76 2.74 1.18
C ALA A 195 2.35 3.82 2.09
N VAL A 196 2.08 5.07 1.73
CA VAL A 196 2.36 6.25 2.56
C VAL A 196 1.12 7.13 2.65
N SER A 197 1.02 7.90 3.72
CA SER A 197 0.09 9.01 3.82
C SER A 197 0.66 10.12 4.68
N ASN A 198 0.33 11.36 4.33
CA ASN A 198 0.60 12.56 5.11
C ASN A 198 -0.69 13.15 5.68
N ALA A 199 -1.79 12.38 5.69
CA ALA A 199 -3.04 12.76 6.33
C ALA A 199 -2.84 12.63 7.86
N PRO A 200 -2.69 13.75 8.59
CA PRO A 200 -2.33 13.68 10.00
C PRO A 200 -3.46 13.04 10.81
N ASN A 201 -3.08 12.25 11.80
CA ASN A 201 -4.00 11.72 12.79
C ASN A 201 -3.57 12.14 14.20
N GLN A 202 -4.24 11.62 15.22
CA GLN A 202 -3.95 11.99 16.61
C GLN A 202 -2.57 11.52 17.13
N TYR A 203 -1.82 10.72 16.37
CA TYR A 203 -0.53 10.15 16.77
C TYR A 203 0.63 10.53 15.85
N ALA A 204 0.37 10.67 14.55
CA ALA A 204 1.38 10.85 13.53
C ALA A 204 0.93 11.82 12.44
N ASP A 205 1.88 12.59 11.91
CA ASP A 205 1.65 13.49 10.77
C ASP A 205 1.84 12.77 9.44
N ILE A 206 2.74 11.79 9.40
CA ILE A 206 3.06 10.99 8.22
C ILE A 206 3.23 9.54 8.67
N PHE A 207 2.74 8.59 7.87
CA PHE A 207 2.99 7.17 8.11
C PHE A 207 3.34 6.43 6.82
N TYR A 208 4.09 5.35 6.98
CA TYR A 208 4.42 4.35 5.99
C TYR A 208 4.00 2.97 6.48
N SER A 209 3.59 2.11 5.54
CA SER A 209 3.26 0.71 5.77
C SER A 209 3.78 -0.13 4.60
N GLY A 210 4.54 -1.19 4.88
CA GLY A 210 5.16 -2.04 3.87
C GLY A 210 5.08 -3.53 4.21
N LEU A 211 4.52 -4.32 3.30
CA LEU A 211 4.38 -5.78 3.39
C LEU A 211 5.36 -6.47 2.44
N SER A 212 6.05 -7.49 2.92
CA SER A 212 6.97 -8.33 2.15
C SER A 212 6.90 -9.78 2.61
N ASP A 213 7.33 -10.70 1.75
CA ASP A 213 7.50 -12.11 2.14
C ASP A 213 8.59 -12.23 3.22
N ALA A 214 8.34 -13.07 4.23
CA ALA A 214 9.32 -13.45 5.25
C ALA A 214 9.73 -14.92 5.14
N CYS A 215 9.38 -15.56 4.01
CA CYS A 215 9.56 -16.97 3.69
C CYS A 215 8.71 -17.92 4.56
N ASN A 216 8.59 -19.17 4.11
CA ASN A 216 7.87 -20.24 4.82
C ASN A 216 6.39 -19.91 5.14
N GLY A 217 5.74 -19.12 4.27
CA GLY A 217 4.34 -18.71 4.46
C GLY A 217 4.15 -17.62 5.53
N LEU A 218 5.23 -16.99 6.00
CA LEU A 218 5.18 -15.84 6.89
C LEU A 218 5.29 -14.54 6.09
N MET A 219 4.72 -13.48 6.64
CA MET A 219 4.77 -12.13 6.11
C MET A 219 5.54 -11.23 7.09
N LYS A 220 6.31 -10.28 6.55
CA LYS A 220 6.87 -9.15 7.29
C LYS A 220 6.03 -7.92 7.01
N HIS A 221 5.68 -7.20 8.07
CA HIS A 221 5.09 -5.86 7.98
C HIS A 221 5.97 -4.87 8.71
N GLU A 222 6.38 -3.84 7.98
CA GLU A 222 7.16 -2.73 8.50
C GLU A 222 6.32 -1.46 8.44
N MET A 223 6.13 -0.83 9.58
CA MET A 223 5.39 0.42 9.74
C MET A 223 6.35 1.48 10.26
N VAL A 224 6.26 2.69 9.72
CA VAL A 224 7.06 3.84 10.17
C VAL A 224 6.14 5.03 10.34
N TYR A 225 6.26 5.72 11.48
CA TYR A 225 5.44 6.88 11.82
C TYR A 225 6.34 8.06 12.14
N HIS A 226 6.04 9.20 11.51
CA HIS A 226 6.52 10.49 11.99
C HIS A 226 5.52 11.02 13.02
N LEU A 227 5.87 10.84 14.29
CA LEU A 227 5.04 11.12 15.45
C LEU A 227 4.82 12.62 15.64
N ASN A 228 3.58 12.97 15.98
CA ASN A 228 3.24 14.29 16.49
C ASN A 228 3.10 14.27 18.02
N SER A 229 2.56 15.33 18.61
CA SER A 229 2.46 15.46 20.07
C SER A 229 1.68 14.33 20.76
N GLY A 230 0.80 13.62 20.04
CA GLY A 230 0.07 12.46 20.59
C GLY A 230 0.77 11.11 20.39
N GLY A 231 1.92 11.09 19.72
CA GLY A 231 2.62 9.85 19.34
C GLY A 231 3.08 8.98 20.50
N ALA A 232 3.27 9.55 21.70
CA ALA A 232 3.71 8.79 22.88
C ALA A 232 2.76 7.63 23.22
N SER A 233 1.44 7.80 23.06
CA SER A 233 0.49 6.71 23.30
C SER A 233 0.56 5.60 22.25
N LEU A 234 0.95 5.94 21.01
CA LEU A 234 1.15 4.96 19.95
C LEU A 234 2.40 4.12 20.21
N THR A 235 3.50 4.76 20.64
CA THR A 235 4.70 4.04 21.07
C THR A 235 4.38 3.07 22.20
N SER A 236 3.74 3.54 23.28
CA SER A 236 3.40 2.67 24.41
C SER A 236 2.45 1.53 24.02
N HIS A 237 1.56 1.75 23.06
CA HIS A 237 0.71 0.70 22.51
C HIS A 237 1.54 -0.42 21.88
N TYR A 238 2.48 -0.08 21.01
CA TYR A 238 3.30 -1.08 20.33
C TYR A 238 4.33 -1.75 21.24
N GLU A 239 4.88 -1.06 22.25
CA GLU A 239 5.73 -1.67 23.28
C GLU A 239 4.98 -2.73 24.12
N ASP A 240 3.72 -2.45 24.48
CA ASP A 240 2.86 -3.41 25.18
C ASP A 240 2.53 -4.63 24.31
N ARG A 241 2.26 -4.41 23.02
CA ARG A 241 2.03 -5.50 22.05
C ARG A 241 3.27 -6.34 21.83
N ALA A 242 4.45 -5.72 21.70
CA ALA A 242 5.73 -6.42 21.56
C ALA A 242 5.99 -7.37 22.74
N SER A 243 5.68 -6.92 23.96
CA SER A 243 5.80 -7.70 25.19
C SER A 243 4.91 -8.96 25.22
N ASN A 244 3.83 -8.98 24.43
CA ASN A 244 2.88 -10.09 24.33
C ASN A 244 2.85 -10.74 22.93
N SER A 245 3.85 -10.46 22.09
CA SER A 245 3.85 -10.77 20.65
C SER A 245 3.65 -12.25 20.31
N ILE A 246 4.33 -13.15 21.02
CA ILE A 246 4.20 -14.60 20.80
C ILE A 246 2.78 -15.08 21.13
N ALA A 247 2.19 -14.59 22.22
CA ALA A 247 0.82 -14.91 22.60
C ALA A 247 -0.21 -14.38 21.58
N ASN A 248 0.15 -13.32 20.86
CA ASN A 248 -0.64 -12.74 19.77
C ASN A 248 -0.35 -13.38 18.40
N GLY A 249 0.45 -14.46 18.36
CA GLY A 249 0.70 -15.24 17.15
C GLY A 249 1.73 -14.65 16.19
N PHE A 250 2.60 -13.76 16.68
CA PHE A 250 3.75 -13.25 15.92
C PHE A 250 4.99 -14.11 16.18
N THR A 251 5.80 -14.30 15.13
CA THR A 251 7.12 -14.93 15.19
C THR A 251 8.19 -13.93 15.64
N SER A 252 8.08 -12.68 15.22
CA SER A 252 8.91 -11.60 15.73
C SER A 252 8.14 -10.29 15.81
N TYR A 253 8.57 -9.43 16.72
CA TYR A 253 8.00 -8.13 16.95
C TYR A 253 9.11 -7.21 17.46
N ASP A 254 9.41 -6.17 16.70
CA ASP A 254 10.44 -5.19 17.03
C ASP A 254 9.86 -3.78 16.98
N VAL A 255 10.17 -2.99 18.00
CA VAL A 255 9.75 -1.60 18.14
C VAL A 255 10.99 -0.78 18.42
N THR A 256 11.27 0.18 17.55
CA THR A 256 12.35 1.13 17.73
C THR A 256 11.82 2.53 17.58
N GLN A 257 12.31 3.45 18.41
CA GLN A 257 12.01 4.86 18.29
C GLN A 257 13.30 5.65 18.30
N ASP A 258 13.47 6.53 17.32
CA ASP A 258 14.51 7.55 17.28
C ASP A 258 13.86 8.91 17.05
N ASN A 259 14.02 9.82 18.01
CA ASN A 259 13.32 11.11 18.05
C ASN A 259 11.81 10.93 17.87
N ASN A 260 11.25 11.55 16.83
CA ASN A 260 9.84 11.46 16.46
C ASN A 260 9.57 10.37 15.41
N ILE A 261 10.51 9.46 15.16
CA ILE A 261 10.32 8.36 14.21
C ILE A 261 10.13 7.08 15.00
N LEU A 262 8.93 6.52 14.91
CA LEU A 262 8.61 5.19 15.45
C LEU A 262 8.60 4.20 14.31
N LYS A 263 9.38 3.12 14.44
CA LYS A 263 9.42 2.00 13.51
C LYS A 263 8.96 0.74 14.23
N VAL A 264 8.03 0.03 13.60
CA VAL A 264 7.50 -1.25 14.06
C VAL A 264 7.70 -2.28 12.97
N THR A 265 8.30 -3.41 13.33
CA THR A 265 8.47 -4.55 12.43
C THR A 265 7.86 -5.78 13.05
N VAL A 266 6.89 -6.39 12.36
CA VAL A 266 6.29 -7.65 12.79
C VAL A 266 6.46 -8.72 11.74
N ILE A 267 6.65 -9.96 12.19
CA ILE A 267 6.65 -11.15 11.34
C ILE A 267 5.65 -12.15 11.90
N GLY A 268 4.79 -12.68 11.04
CA GLY A 268 3.80 -13.69 11.42
C GLY A 268 3.05 -14.22 10.21
N ILE A 269 2.03 -15.04 10.45
CA ILE A 269 1.08 -15.42 9.39
C ILE A 269 0.32 -14.18 8.90
N LEU A 270 -0.13 -14.22 7.64
CA LEU A 270 -0.77 -13.08 6.99
C LEU A 270 -1.92 -12.47 7.82
N GLU A 271 -2.81 -13.29 8.37
CA GLU A 271 -3.95 -12.83 9.16
C GLU A 271 -3.52 -11.98 10.36
N ASN A 272 -2.53 -12.44 11.13
CA ASN A 272 -2.04 -11.71 12.30
C ASN A 272 -1.36 -10.41 11.90
N VAL A 273 -0.60 -10.45 10.81
CA VAL A 273 0.12 -9.29 10.28
C VAL A 273 -0.86 -8.21 9.77
N LEU A 274 -1.91 -8.60 9.04
CA LEU A 274 -2.93 -7.65 8.59
C LEU A 274 -3.73 -7.04 9.76
N ASN A 275 -3.97 -7.82 10.82
CA ASN A 275 -4.66 -7.36 12.01
C ASN A 275 -3.79 -6.48 12.93
N GLU A 276 -2.48 -6.46 12.77
CA GLU A 276 -1.58 -5.56 13.53
C GLU A 276 -1.72 -4.09 13.08
N ALA A 277 -2.12 -3.88 11.83
CA ALA A 277 -2.29 -2.56 11.24
C ALA A 277 -3.51 -1.80 11.77
N ILE A 278 -4.36 -2.42 12.62
CA ILE A 278 -5.71 -1.97 13.03
C ILE A 278 -5.77 -1.62 14.51
#